data_AF-A0A6N7I9T1-F1
#
_entry.id   AF-A0A6N7I9T1-F1
#
_cell.length_a   1.000
_cell.length_b   1.000
_cell.length_c   1.000
_cell.angle_alpha   90.00
_cell.angle_beta   90.00
_cell.angle_gamma   90.00
#
_symmetry.space_group_name_H-M   'P 1'
#
loop_
_entity.id
_entity.type
_entity.pdbx_description
1 polymer ?
#
loop_
_entity_poly.entity_id
_entity_poly.type
_entity_poly.pdbx_seq_one_letter_code
_entity_poly.pdbx_strand_id
1 'polypeptide(L)' 'MSEGSERPVNTLCPICRGLGVRRVPRAAMINGQFGTMLVEEICQLCDGDGWRSGLEPPV' A
#
# COMPACT_ATOMS: atom_id res chain seq x y z
N MET A 1 -23.89 25.21 18.45
CA MET A 1 -23.77 24.52 17.16
C MET A 1 -22.43 23.83 17.17
N SER A 2 -22.41 22.54 17.51
CA SER A 2 -21.18 21.76 17.58
C SER A 2 -21.06 20.98 16.28
N GLU A 3 -20.25 21.48 15.36
CA GLU A 3 -19.87 20.73 14.16
C GLU A 3 -19.04 19.53 14.60
N GLY A 4 -19.67 18.36 14.66
CA GLY A 4 -18.97 17.09 14.80
C GLY A 4 -18.10 16.90 13.56
N SER A 5 -16.82 17.23 13.67
CA SER A 5 -15.83 16.91 12.65
C SER A 5 -15.69 15.38 12.60
N GLU A 6 -16.52 14.75 11.78
CA GLU A 6 -16.36 13.36 11.34
C GLU A 6 -15.06 13.29 10.53
N ARG A 7 -13.92 13.22 11.23
CA ARG A 7 -12.67 12.86 10.58
C ARG A 7 -12.86 11.42 10.10
N PRO A 8 -12.72 11.13 8.80
CA PRO A 8 -12.80 9.76 8.32
C PRO A 8 -11.79 8.94 9.12
N VAL A 9 -12.26 7.88 9.78
CA VAL A 9 -11.39 6.97 10.51
C VAL A 9 -10.58 6.24 9.46
N ASN A 10 -9.34 6.68 9.23
CA ASN A 10 -8.43 6.01 8.32
C ASN A 10 -7.76 4.86 9.06
N THR A 11 -7.75 3.69 8.44
CA THR A 11 -7.04 2.50 8.92
C THR A 11 -5.78 2.29 8.09
N LEU A 12 -4.72 1.78 8.72
CA LEU A 12 -3.52 1.38 7.98
C LEU A 12 -3.90 0.32 6.95
N CYS A 13 -3.42 0.47 5.72
CA CYS A 13 -3.61 -0.55 4.70
C CYS A 13 -2.98 -1.87 5.19
N PRO A 14 -3.74 -2.98 5.28
CA PRO A 14 -3.24 -4.23 5.86
C PRO A 14 -2.15 -4.89 5.00
N ILE A 15 -2.08 -4.55 3.72
CA ILE A 15 -1.15 -5.14 2.76
C ILE A 15 0.22 -4.45 2.78
N CYS A 16 0.26 -3.11 2.72
CA CYS A 16 1.52 -2.35 2.76
C CYS A 16 1.86 -1.83 4.16
N ARG A 17 0.98 -2.00 5.15
CA ARG A 17 1.17 -1.57 6.55
C ARG A 17 1.55 -0.10 6.69
N GLY A 18 0.95 0.77 5.88
CA GLY A 18 1.23 2.21 5.89
C GLY A 18 2.34 2.66 4.94
N LEU A 19 3.02 1.75 4.25
CA LEU A 19 4.15 2.12 3.38
C LEU A 19 3.72 2.70 2.02
N GLY A 20 2.47 2.47 1.59
CA GLY A 20 2.00 2.84 0.25
C GLY A 20 2.54 1.96 -0.88
N VAL A 21 3.63 1.21 -0.64
CA VAL A 21 4.26 0.33 -1.62
C VAL A 21 4.41 -1.11 -1.10
N ARG A 22 4.60 -2.04 -2.02
CA ARG A 22 4.95 -3.44 -1.75
C ARG A 22 6.26 -3.78 -2.44
N ARG A 23 7.11 -4.53 -1.76
CA ARG A 23 8.31 -5.11 -2.37
C ARG A 23 7.96 -6.44 -3.02
N VAL A 24 8.13 -6.52 -4.34
CA VAL A 24 7.88 -7.74 -5.10
C VAL A 24 9.16 -8.21 -5.79
N PRO A 25 9.42 -9.53 -5.81
CA PRO A 25 10.55 -10.07 -6.56
C PRO A 25 10.24 -9.99 -8.06
N ARG A 26 11.15 -9.38 -8.82
CA ARG A 26 11.12 -9.35 -10.29
C ARG A 26 12.43 -9.91 -10.83
N ALA A 27 12.34 -10.59 -11.97
CA ALA A 27 13.53 -11.01 -12.71
C ALA A 27 14.23 -9.77 -13.26
N ALA A 28 15.54 -9.66 -13.05
CA ALA A 28 16.36 -8.55 -13.50
C ALA A 28 17.72 -9.07 -13.96
N MET A 29 18.37 -8.33 -14.86
CA MET A 29 19.77 -8.57 -15.18
C MET A 29 20.64 -7.78 -14.19
N ILE A 30 21.42 -8.48 -13.37
CA ILE A 30 22.29 -7.92 -12.33
C ILE A 30 23.72 -8.30 -12.70
N ASN A 31 24.56 -7.31 -13.00
CA ASN A 31 25.97 -7.52 -13.41
C ASN A 31 26.13 -8.53 -14.58
N GLY A 32 25.22 -8.49 -15.56
CA GLY A 32 25.26 -9.38 -16.72
C GLY A 32 24.74 -10.81 -16.48
N GLN A 33 24.22 -11.10 -15.28
CA GLN A 33 23.58 -12.38 -14.95
C GLN A 33 22.09 -12.19 -14.66
N PHE A 34 21.27 -13.19 -14.99
CA PHE A 34 19.87 -13.18 -14.57
C PHE A 34 19.78 -13.45 -13.07
N GLY A 35 19.08 -12.57 -12.36
CA GLY A 35 18.82 -12.68 -10.94
C GLY A 35 17.42 -12.18 -10.58
N THR A 36 17.14 -12.18 -9.28
CA THR A 36 15.89 -11.63 -8.75
C THR A 36 16.20 -10.38 -7.95
N MET A 37 15.51 -9.29 -8.23
CA MET A 37 15.60 -8.04 -7.48
C MET A 37 14.25 -7.71 -6.84
N LEU A 38 14.28 -7.19 -5.62
CA LEU A 38 13.07 -6.64 -5.00
C LEU A 38 12.82 -5.24 -5.56
N VAL A 39 11.64 -5.07 -6.17
CA VAL A 39 11.18 -3.79 -6.72
C VAL A 39 10.02 -3.30 -5.88
N GLU A 40 9.94 -1.99 -5.64
CA GLU A 40 8.79 -1.37 -5.01
C GLU A 40 7.71 -1.08 -6.05
N GLU A 41 6.52 -1.63 -5.81
CA GLU A 41 5.32 -1.39 -6.61
C GLU A 41 4.27 -0.70 -5.75
N ILE A 42 3.49 0.19 -6.35
CA ILE A 42 2.38 0.86 -5.68
C ILE A 42 1.42 -0.18 -5.12
N CYS A 43 1.08 -0.06 -3.84
CA CYS A 43 0.11 -0.94 -3.20
C CYS A 43 -1.28 -0.65 -3.77
N GLN A 44 -1.72 -1.49 -4.69
CA GLN A 44 -3.01 -1.37 -5.38
C GLN A 44 -4.23 -1.42 -4.43
N LEU A 45 -4.06 -1.88 -3.19
CA LEU A 45 -5.17 -1.90 -2.23
C LEU A 45 -5.45 -0.52 -1.61
N CYS A 46 -4.44 0.34 -1.53
CA CYS A 46 -4.56 1.70 -1.01
C CYS A 46 -4.07 2.76 -2.00
N ASP A 47 -3.89 2.39 -3.26
CA ASP A 47 -3.42 3.26 -4.35
C ASP A 47 -2.19 4.11 -4.05
N GLY A 48 -1.31 3.65 -3.15
CA GLY A 48 -0.10 4.38 -2.76
C GLY A 48 -0.23 5.20 -1.48
N ASP A 49 -1.43 5.40 -0.94
CA ASP A 49 -1.66 6.28 0.20
C ASP A 49 -1.16 5.69 1.52
N GLY A 50 -1.09 4.37 1.63
CA GLY A 50 -0.71 3.67 2.86
C GLY A 50 -1.86 3.47 3.85
N TRP A 51 -2.98 4.17 3.65
CA TRP A 51 -4.19 4.11 4.50
C TRP A 51 -5.41 3.77 3.65
N ARG A 52 -6.48 3.32 4.29
CA ARG A 52 -7.80 3.19 3.67
C ARG A 52 -8.84 3.79 4.58
N SER A 53 -9.88 4.38 3.97
CA SER A 53 -11.07 4.79 4.70
C SER A 53 -11.68 3.58 5.41
N GLY A 54 -11.78 3.67 6.73
CA GLY A 54 -11.82 2.51 7.64
C GLY A 54 -13.15 1.77 7.76
N LEU A 55 -14.07 1.87 6.79
CA LEU A 55 -15.39 1.21 6.86
C LEU A 55 -15.93 0.77 5.49
N GLU A 56 -15.10 0.16 4.64
CA GLU A 56 -15.66 -0.68 3.58
C GLU A 56 -15.83 -2.10 4.13
N PRO A 57 -17.05 -2.59 4.38
CA PRO A 57 -17.26 -3.98 4.76
C PRO A 57 -16.68 -4.90 3.67
N PRO A 58 -16.10 -6.06 4.03
CA PRO A 58 -15.63 -7.01 3.03
C PRO A 58 -16.83 -7.46 2.18
N VAL A 59 -16.71 -7.31 0.86
CA VAL A 59 -17.64 -7.88 -0.13
C VAL A 59 -17.49 -9.39 -0.17
#